data_AF-Q6WU76-F1
#
_entry.id   AF-Q6WU76-F1
#
_cell.length_a   1.000
_cell.length_b   1.000
_cell.length_c   1.000
_cell.angle_alpha   90.00
_cell.angle_beta   90.00
_cell.angle_gamma   90.00
#
_symmetry.space_group_name_H-M   'P 1'
#
loop_
_entity.id
_entity.type
_entity.pdbx_description
1 polymer ?
#
loop_
_entity_poly.entity_id
_entity_poly.type
_entity_poly.pdbx_seq_one_letter_code
_entity_poly.pdbx_strand_id
1 'polypeptide(L)'
;MQQLSLLIVMLAALIIPIIMARFKVSSIPTAIAEIITGIILGKSFLNIVNPNWTLNMMSSMGVIMLMFLSGMEINFDLFRKTPGKKRDSKSPVVMASQAFGLIIAAALIIAIVI
;
A
#
# COMPACT_ATOMS: atom_id res chain seq x y z
N MET A 1 17.76 4.96 -21.93
CA MET A 1 17.49 4.20 -20.68
C MET A 1 16.41 4.81 -19.80
N GLN A 2 16.33 6.14 -19.61
CA GLN A 2 15.32 6.77 -18.72
C GLN A 2 13.87 6.55 -19.19
N GLN A 3 13.58 6.68 -20.49
CA GLN A 3 12.23 6.47 -21.04
C GLN A 3 11.76 5.00 -20.96
N LEU A 4 12.70 4.05 -20.94
CA LEU A 4 12.39 2.62 -20.89
C LEU A 4 11.80 2.23 -19.53
N SER A 5 12.27 2.83 -18.43
CA SER A 5 11.77 2.56 -17.08
C SER A 5 10.29 2.95 -16.95
N LEU A 6 9.86 4.07 -17.54
CA LEU A 6 8.45 4.46 -17.57
C LEU A 6 7.61 3.42 -18.32
N LEU A 7 8.06 3.02 -19.51
CA LEU A 7 7.38 2.02 -20.35
C LEU A 7 7.23 0.67 -19.63
N ILE A 8 8.29 0.20 -18.97
CA ILE A 8 8.27 -1.06 -18.20
C ILE A 8 7.26 -0.96 -17.06
N VAL A 9 7.27 0.13 -16.29
CA VAL A 9 6.34 0.32 -15.16
C VAL A 9 4.89 0.41 -15.64
N MET A 10 4.63 1.16 -16.72
CA MET A 10 3.29 1.29 -17.30
C MET A 10 2.78 -0.05 -17.84
N LEU A 11 3.63 -0.82 -18.53
CA LEU A 11 3.28 -2.17 -18.99
C LEU A 11 3.03 -3.11 -17.83
N ALA A 12 3.86 -3.08 -16.79
CA ALA A 12 3.66 -3.89 -15.60
C ALA A 12 2.32 -3.55 -14.91
N ALA A 13 2.01 -2.26 -14.73
CA ALA A 13 0.75 -1.82 -14.15
C ALA A 13 -0.49 -2.27 -14.96
N LEU A 14 -0.36 -2.39 -16.29
CA LEU A 14 -1.42 -2.96 -17.13
C LEU A 14 -1.50 -4.49 -17.04
N ILE A 15 -0.35 -5.16 -17.07
CA ILE A 15 -0.25 -6.63 -17.17
C ILE A 15 -0.63 -7.31 -15.86
N ILE A 16 -0.23 -6.75 -14.70
CA ILE A 16 -0.43 -7.40 -13.39
C ILE A 16 -1.91 -7.64 -13.07
N PRO A 17 -2.84 -6.66 -13.20
CA PRO A 17 -4.26 -6.91 -13.00
C PRO A 17 -4.82 -8.00 -13.93
N ILE A 18 -4.37 -8.01 -15.20
CA ILE A 18 -4.80 -9.00 -16.21
C ILE A 18 -4.32 -10.41 -15.81
N ILE A 19 -3.05 -10.54 -15.41
CA ILE A 19 -2.48 -11.79 -14.92
C ILE A 19 -3.26 -12.26 -13.69
N MET A 20 -3.49 -11.41 -12.71
CA MET A 20 -4.22 -11.77 -11.49
C MET A 20 -5.65 -12.24 -11.79
N ALA A 21 -6.36 -11.54 -12.68
CA ALA A 21 -7.68 -11.94 -13.12
C ALA A 21 -7.65 -13.30 -13.84
N ARG A 22 -6.67 -13.52 -14.73
CA ARG A 22 -6.52 -14.79 -15.47
C ARG A 22 -6.24 -15.97 -14.55
N PHE A 23 -5.39 -15.80 -13.55
CA PHE A 23 -5.04 -16.83 -12.58
C PHE A 23 -6.00 -16.90 -11.39
N LYS A 24 -7.08 -16.10 -11.39
CA LYS A 24 -8.09 -16.03 -10.32
C LYS A 24 -7.49 -15.81 -8.93
N VAL A 25 -6.45 -14.98 -8.85
CA VAL A 25 -5.80 -14.64 -7.58
C VAL A 25 -6.67 -13.63 -6.83
N SER A 26 -7.50 -14.11 -5.92
CA SER A 26 -8.41 -13.28 -5.11
C SER A 26 -7.91 -13.01 -3.70
N SER A 27 -6.91 -13.75 -3.23
CA SER A 27 -6.38 -13.65 -1.86
C SER A 27 -5.60 -12.36 -1.61
N ILE A 28 -5.14 -11.69 -2.68
CA ILE A 28 -4.31 -10.48 -2.60
C ILE A 28 -5.00 -9.39 -3.42
N PRO A 29 -5.25 -8.20 -2.86
CA PRO A 29 -5.70 -7.04 -3.63
C PRO A 29 -4.73 -6.71 -4.77
N THR A 30 -5.26 -6.30 -5.92
CA THR A 30 -4.49 -5.98 -7.12
C THR A 30 -3.43 -4.90 -6.87
N ALA A 31 -3.79 -3.84 -6.15
CA ALA A 31 -2.86 -2.77 -5.78
C ALA A 31 -1.64 -3.28 -4.98
N ILE A 32 -1.82 -4.30 -4.12
CA ILE A 32 -0.70 -4.87 -3.36
C ILE A 32 0.25 -5.63 -4.30
N ALA A 33 -0.29 -6.37 -5.28
CA ALA A 33 0.53 -7.07 -6.27
C ALA A 33 1.29 -6.11 -7.19
N GLU A 34 0.71 -4.96 -7.53
CA GLU A 34 1.40 -3.89 -8.28
C GLU A 34 2.58 -3.31 -7.49
N ILE A 35 2.42 -3.09 -6.18
CA ILE A 35 3.51 -2.64 -5.30
C ILE A 35 4.63 -3.68 -5.25
N ILE A 36 4.29 -4.96 -5.05
CA ILE A 36 5.27 -6.06 -5.03
C ILE A 36 6.04 -6.12 -6.36
N THR A 37 5.33 -5.98 -7.48
CA THR A 37 5.96 -5.95 -8.80
C THR A 37 6.92 -4.77 -8.94
N GLY A 38 6.55 -3.58 -8.45
CA GLY A 38 7.43 -2.42 -8.41
C GLY A 38 8.70 -2.66 -7.59
N ILE A 39 8.60 -3.34 -6.43
CA ILE A 39 9.75 -3.71 -5.59
C ILE A 39 10.67 -4.70 -6.33
N ILE A 40 10.10 -5.70 -7.00
CA ILE A 40 10.84 -6.70 -7.78
C ILE A 40 11.59 -6.05 -8.95
N LEU A 41 10.92 -5.16 -9.69
CA LEU A 41 11.51 -4.49 -10.87
C LEU A 41 12.52 -3.39 -10.49
N GLY A 42 12.36 -2.80 -9.30
CA GLY A 42 13.20 -1.72 -8.80
C GLY A 42 14.57 -2.18 -8.28
N LYS A 43 15.29 -1.22 -7.69
CA LYS A 43 16.65 -1.43 -7.14
C LYS A 43 16.72 -2.49 -6.04
N SER A 44 15.60 -2.78 -5.38
CA SER A 44 15.54 -3.72 -4.27
C SER A 44 15.78 -5.17 -4.69
N PHE A 45 15.57 -5.52 -5.97
CA PHE A 45 15.75 -6.89 -6.44
C PHE A 45 16.45 -6.97 -7.80
N LEU A 46 15.76 -6.64 -8.90
CA LEU A 46 16.32 -6.82 -10.26
C LEU A 46 17.11 -5.61 -10.79
N ASN A 47 16.94 -4.42 -10.19
CA ASN A 47 17.58 -3.15 -10.60
C ASN A 47 17.36 -2.79 -12.09
N ILE A 48 16.24 -3.24 -12.67
CA ILE A 48 15.88 -2.99 -14.07
C ILE A 48 15.29 -1.58 -14.22
N VAL A 49 14.49 -1.16 -13.24
CA VAL A 49 13.82 0.13 -13.20
C VAL A 49 14.56 1.06 -12.26
N ASN A 50 15.05 2.18 -12.80
CA ASN A 50 15.67 3.23 -12.03
C ASN A 50 14.75 4.45 -11.97
N PRO A 51 14.46 4.99 -10.77
CA PRO A 51 13.64 6.18 -10.64
C PRO A 51 14.30 7.35 -11.38
N ASN A 52 13.50 8.06 -12.17
CA ASN A 52 13.89 9.26 -12.89
C ASN A 52 12.87 10.36 -12.62
N TRP A 53 13.17 11.58 -13.08
CA TRP A 53 12.32 12.74 -12.82
C TRP A 53 10.86 12.52 -13.26
N THR A 54 10.64 11.95 -14.45
CA THR A 54 9.29 11.67 -14.97
C THR A 54 8.54 10.63 -14.15
N LEU A 55 9.19 9.52 -13.78
CA LEU A 55 8.61 8.48 -12.92
C LEU A 55 8.24 9.02 -11.55
N ASN A 56 9.10 9.86 -10.96
CA ASN A 56 8.82 10.48 -9.66
C ASN A 56 7.65 11.48 -9.75
N MET A 57 7.56 12.24 -10.84
CA MET A 57 6.43 13.14 -11.09
C MET A 57 5.13 12.37 -11.24
N MET A 58 5.13 11.28 -12.04
CA MET A 58 3.96 10.41 -12.22
C MET A 58 3.52 9.75 -10.91
N SER A 59 4.47 9.27 -10.10
CA SER A 59 4.17 8.70 -8.78
C SER A 59 3.53 9.75 -7.86
N SER A 60 4.10 10.95 -7.81
CA SER A 60 3.57 12.03 -6.96
C SER A 60 2.18 12.47 -7.41
N MET A 61 1.99 12.66 -8.71
CA MET A 61 0.67 12.97 -9.28
C MET A 61 -0.35 11.87 -8.98
N GLY A 62 0.01 10.60 -9.19
CA GLY A 62 -0.88 9.47 -8.91
C GLY A 62 -1.30 9.41 -7.45
N VAL A 63 -0.36 9.55 -6.52
CA VAL A 63 -0.65 9.58 -5.08
C VAL A 63 -1.56 10.74 -4.71
N ILE A 64 -1.30 11.94 -5.22
CA ILE A 64 -2.15 13.12 -4.98
C ILE A 64 -3.56 12.88 -5.53
N MET A 65 -3.69 12.34 -6.74
CA MET A 65 -4.98 12.04 -7.36
C MET A 65 -5.78 11.01 -6.55
N LEU A 66 -5.13 9.96 -6.05
CA LEU A 66 -5.76 8.95 -5.20
C LEU A 66 -6.21 9.52 -3.84
N MET A 67 -5.36 10.32 -3.21
CA MET A 67 -5.71 10.99 -1.95
C MET A 67 -6.86 11.98 -2.15
N PHE A 68 -6.87 12.70 -3.28
CA PHE A 68 -7.95 13.61 -3.63
C PHE A 68 -9.28 12.87 -3.84
N LEU A 69 -9.27 11.80 -4.64
CA LEU A 69 -10.46 10.98 -4.89
C LEU A 69 -10.99 10.38 -3.58
N SER A 70 -10.10 9.83 -2.76
CA SER A 70 -10.46 9.33 -1.44
C SER A 70 -11.07 10.43 -0.58
N GLY A 71 -10.51 11.64 -0.59
CA GLY A 71 -11.04 12.79 0.14
C GLY A 71 -12.46 13.19 -0.29
N MET A 72 -12.80 13.06 -1.58
CA MET A 72 -14.16 13.29 -2.07
C MET A 72 -15.16 12.21 -1.64
N GLU A 73 -14.68 10.99 -1.37
CA GLU A 73 -15.51 9.86 -0.91
C GLU A 73 -15.72 9.85 0.62
N ILE A 74 -15.03 10.70 1.39
CA ILE A 74 -15.16 10.74 2.86
C ILE A 74 -16.53 11.27 3.28
N ASN A 75 -17.31 10.42 3.97
CA ASN A 75 -18.54 10.84 4.64
C ASN A 75 -18.24 11.37 6.06
N PHE A 76 -18.32 12.69 6.24
CA PHE A 76 -18.06 13.34 7.52
C PHE A 76 -19.11 13.06 8.60
N ASP A 77 -20.33 12.60 8.24
CA ASP A 77 -21.35 12.24 9.22
C ASP A 77 -20.96 11.01 10.05
N LEU A 78 -20.11 10.13 9.52
CA LEU A 78 -19.57 8.98 10.26
C LEU A 78 -18.66 9.39 11.42
N PHE A 79 -18.08 10.59 11.38
CA PHE A 79 -17.25 11.14 12.44
C PHE A 79 -18.07 11.82 13.54
N ARG A 80 -19.38 11.99 13.34
CA ARG A 80 -20.26 12.60 14.34
C ARG A 80 -20.54 11.59 15.44
N LYS A 81 -20.30 12.00 16.68
CA LYS A 81 -20.51 11.17 17.87
C LYS A 81 -22.01 10.82 18.00
N THR A 82 -22.38 9.58 17.74
CA THR A 82 -23.76 9.11 17.95
C THR A 82 -24.05 9.07 19.47
N PRO A 83 -24.99 9.89 19.99
CA PRO A 83 -25.39 9.79 21.38
C PRO A 83 -26.13 8.45 21.59
N GLY A 84 -25.71 7.66 22.59
CA GLY A 84 -26.44 6.46 23.04
C GLY A 84 -25.93 5.10 22.56
N LYS A 85 -24.90 5.00 21.70
CA LYS A 85 -24.31 3.70 21.32
C LYS A 85 -23.45 3.17 22.49
N LYS A 86 -23.88 2.07 23.12
CA LYS A 86 -23.11 1.38 24.18
C LYS A 86 -21.71 1.06 23.62
N ARG A 87 -20.68 1.52 24.32
CA ARG A 87 -19.28 1.23 24.00
C ARG A 87 -19.09 -0.28 24.03
N ASP A 88 -18.79 -0.85 22.86
CA ASP A 88 -18.36 -2.24 22.78
C ASP A 88 -17.08 -2.40 23.63
N SER A 89 -17.05 -3.42 24.49
CA SER A 89 -16.11 -3.49 25.62
C SER A 89 -14.65 -3.66 25.21
N LYS A 90 -14.40 -4.17 24.00
CA LYS A 90 -13.06 -4.22 23.40
C LYS A 90 -12.87 -2.99 22.52
N SER A 91 -12.42 -1.90 23.13
CA SER A 91 -12.09 -0.71 22.36
C SER A 91 -11.01 -1.04 21.32
N PRO A 92 -11.16 -0.62 20.04
CA PRO A 92 -10.16 -0.83 19.00
C PRO A 92 -8.77 -0.32 19.39
N VAL A 93 -8.72 0.70 20.25
CA VAL A 93 -7.49 1.28 20.78
C VAL A 93 -6.71 0.28 21.64
N VAL A 94 -7.38 -0.53 22.45
CA VAL A 94 -6.73 -1.58 23.27
C VAL A 94 -6.19 -2.70 22.38
N MET A 95 -6.91 -3.06 21.33
CA MET A 95 -6.44 -4.07 20.39
C MET A 95 -5.23 -3.59 19.58
N ALA A 96 -5.25 -2.32 19.16
CA ALA A 96 -4.12 -1.67 18.48
C ALA A 96 -2.89 -1.53 19.38
N SER A 97 -3.08 -1.15 20.65
CA SER A 97 -1.96 -1.00 21.60
C SER A 97 -1.29 -2.35 21.89
N GLN A 98 -2.08 -3.42 22.03
CA GLN A 98 -1.56 -4.78 22.19
C GLN A 98 -0.78 -5.25 20.95
N ALA A 99 -1.34 -5.05 19.76
CA ALA A 99 -0.65 -5.43 18.52
C ALA A 99 0.67 -4.67 18.34
N PHE A 100 0.68 -3.36 18.60
CA PHE A 100 1.88 -2.53 18.50
C PHE A 100 2.96 -2.94 19.51
N GLY A 101 2.55 -3.22 20.76
CA GLY A 101 3.47 -3.71 21.79
C GLY A 101 4.12 -5.04 21.41
N LEU A 102 3.35 -5.97 20.83
CA LEU A 102 3.87 -7.24 20.33
C LEU A 102 4.85 -7.07 19.17
N ILE A 103 4.58 -6.16 18.24
CA ILE A 103 5.49 -5.87 17.11
C ILE A 103 6.82 -5.31 17.62
N ILE A 104 6.78 -4.36 18.57
CA ILE A 104 8.01 -3.81 19.18
C ILE A 104 8.81 -4.90 19.90
N ALA A 105 8.14 -5.75 20.69
CA ALA A 105 8.80 -6.84 21.41
C ALA A 105 9.46 -7.82 20.43
N ALA A 106 8.76 -8.22 19.37
CA ALA A 106 9.31 -9.09 18.34
C ALA A 106 10.52 -8.46 17.62
N ALA A 107 10.43 -7.17 17.29
CA ALA A 107 11.53 -6.44 16.67
C ALA A 107 12.78 -6.37 17.56
N LEU A 108 12.59 -6.12 18.86
CA LEU A 108 13.70 -6.11 19.84
C LEU A 108 14.34 -7.49 20.01
N ILE A 109 13.54 -8.56 20.05
CA ILE A 109 14.07 -9.93 20.12
C ILE A 109 14.94 -10.22 18.88
N ILE A 110 14.43 -9.90 17.69
CA ILE A 110 15.17 -10.08 16.44
C ILE A 110 16.47 -9.27 16.45
N ALA A 111 16.43 -8.02 16.94
CA ALA A 111 17.61 -7.15 17.02
C ALA A 111 18.66 -7.58 18.06
N ILE A 112 18.30 -8.40 19.05
CA ILE A 112 19.25 -8.97 20.02
C ILE A 112 19.85 -10.28 19.48
N VAL A 113 19.09 -11.02 18.67
CA VAL A 113 19.51 -12.31 18.10
C VAL A 113 20.42 -12.15 16.89
N ILE A 114 20.24 -11.07 16.12
CA ILE A 114 21.07 -10.69 14.95
C ILE A 114 22.17 -9.73 15.39
#